data_AF-A0A3D4ERL1-F1
#
_entry.id   AF-A0A3D4ERL1-F1
#
_cell.length_a   1.000
_cell.length_b   1.000
_cell.length_c   1.000
_cell.angle_alpha   90.00
_cell.angle_beta   90.00
_cell.angle_gamma   90.00
#
_symmetry.space_group_name_H-M   'P 1'
#
loop_
_entity.id
_entity.type
_entity.pdbx_description
1 polymer ?
#
loop_
_entity_poly.entity_id
_entity_poly.type
_entity_poly.pdbx_seq_one_letter_code
_entity_poly.pdbx_strand_id
1 'polypeptide(L)'
;MSNSVEKIAVGGGCHWCTEAVFQALKGVEKVEQGYVASAPPLEQFSEGVIIHFDPQTIPLQILIEIHLHTHKSTSNHSFRSKYRSAVYCFSEEQKREVQHILAQLQKEFKDPLVTQILPFQRFQASRESLHDYYRRNPEKP
;
A
#
# COMPACT_ATOMS: atom_id res chain seq x y z
N MET A 1 8.10 24.70 -7.00
CA MET A 1 8.75 23.66 -6.17
C MET A 1 8.37 22.33 -6.80
N SER A 2 9.34 21.47 -7.10
CA SER A 2 9.04 20.14 -7.66
C SER A 2 8.39 19.33 -6.55
N ASN A 3 7.08 19.08 -6.64
CA ASN A 3 6.42 18.07 -5.82
C ASN A 3 6.96 16.71 -6.26
N SER A 4 7.88 16.14 -5.47
CA SER A 4 8.38 14.80 -5.74
C SER A 4 7.35 13.80 -5.25
N VAL A 5 6.61 13.22 -6.19
CA VAL A 5 5.65 12.16 -5.93
C VAL A 5 6.39 10.93 -5.42
N GLU A 6 6.00 10.46 -4.24
CA GLU A 6 6.51 9.25 -3.63
C GLU A 6 5.58 8.07 -3.83
N LYS A 7 6.12 6.86 -3.66
CA LYS A 7 5.37 5.61 -3.78
C LYS A 7 5.47 4.80 -2.51
N ILE A 8 4.35 4.21 -2.11
CA ILE A 8 4.28 3.17 -1.10
C ILE A 8 3.30 2.10 -1.55
N ALA A 9 3.58 0.83 -1.30
CA ALA A 9 2.60 -0.23 -1.55
C ALA A 9 2.03 -0.75 -0.23
N VAL A 10 0.74 -1.10 -0.24
CA VAL A 10 0.06 -1.67 0.93
C VAL A 10 -0.77 -2.88 0.53
N GLY A 11 -0.84 -3.86 1.43
CA GLY A 11 -1.68 -5.05 1.32
C GLY A 11 -2.35 -5.34 2.66
N GLY A 12 -3.52 -5.97 2.66
CA GLY A 12 -4.23 -6.28 3.92
C GLY A 12 -5.70 -6.66 3.77
N GLY A 13 -6.25 -6.46 2.57
CA GLY A 13 -7.62 -6.79 2.20
C GLY A 13 -7.80 -6.77 0.69
N CYS A 14 -9.06 -6.77 0.23
CA CYS A 14 -9.38 -6.65 -1.19
C CYS A 14 -8.84 -5.34 -1.76
N HIS A 15 -8.16 -5.43 -2.90
CA HIS A 15 -7.54 -4.28 -3.54
C HIS A 15 -8.57 -3.23 -4.03
N TRP A 16 -9.82 -3.62 -4.31
CA TRP A 16 -10.90 -2.69 -4.69
C TRP A 16 -11.26 -1.75 -3.54
N CYS A 17 -11.48 -2.31 -2.35
CA CYS A 17 -11.79 -1.50 -1.18
C CYS A 17 -10.61 -0.59 -0.80
N THR A 18 -9.40 -1.13 -0.90
CA THR A 18 -8.17 -0.39 -0.60
C THR A 18 -7.98 0.78 -1.57
N GLU A 19 -8.14 0.54 -2.87
CA GLU A 19 -8.05 1.59 -3.90
C GLU A 19 -9.06 2.72 -3.66
N ALA A 20 -10.33 2.38 -3.45
CA ALA A 20 -11.38 3.37 -3.25
C ALA A 20 -11.12 4.29 -2.06
N VAL A 21 -10.54 3.76 -0.98
CA VAL A 21 -10.14 4.57 0.19
C VAL A 21 -9.04 5.56 -0.18
N PHE A 22 -7.93 5.08 -0.75
CA PHE A 22 -6.77 5.93 -0.99
C PHE A 22 -6.97 6.92 -2.14
N GLN A 23 -7.72 6.54 -3.17
CA GLN A 23 -7.99 7.42 -4.31
C GLN A 23 -8.82 8.65 -3.93
N ALA A 24 -9.58 8.59 -2.83
CA ALA A 24 -10.37 9.71 -2.34
C ALA A 24 -9.56 10.74 -1.52
N LEU A 25 -8.30 10.45 -1.18
CA LEU A 25 -7.50 11.29 -0.30
C LEU A 25 -6.84 12.45 -1.06
N LYS A 26 -6.95 13.65 -0.52
CA LYS A 26 -6.20 14.80 -1.01
C LYS A 26 -4.70 14.57 -0.82
N GLY A 27 -3.92 14.76 -1.88
CA GLY A 27 -2.49 14.46 -1.91
C GLY A 27 -2.13 13.09 -2.46
N VAL A 28 -3.11 12.21 -2.71
CA VAL A 28 -2.91 11.00 -3.50
C VAL A 28 -3.19 11.31 -4.97
N GLU A 29 -2.20 11.07 -5.83
CA GLU A 29 -2.30 11.36 -7.26
C GLU A 29 -2.77 10.16 -8.08
N LYS A 30 -2.35 8.96 -7.69
CA LYS A 30 -2.66 7.72 -8.39
C LYS A 30 -2.66 6.55 -7.41
N VAL A 31 -3.59 5.62 -7.61
CA VAL A 31 -3.53 4.31 -6.98
C VAL A 31 -3.49 3.25 -8.07
N GLU A 32 -2.53 2.33 -8.00
CA GLU A 32 -2.39 1.21 -8.92
C GLU A 32 -2.88 -0.05 -8.24
N GLN A 33 -4.00 -0.57 -8.72
CA GLN A 33 -4.61 -1.77 -8.19
C GLN A 33 -4.00 -3.05 -8.79
N GLY A 34 -3.70 -4.04 -7.94
CA GLY A 34 -3.25 -5.34 -8.40
C GLY A 34 -2.70 -6.25 -7.31
N TYR A 35 -1.51 -6.80 -7.58
CA TYR A 35 -0.84 -7.76 -6.73
C TYR A 35 0.62 -7.36 -6.51
N VAL A 36 1.06 -7.40 -5.26
CA VAL A 36 2.42 -7.00 -4.84
C VAL A 36 3.18 -8.24 -4.36
N ALA A 37 4.45 -8.34 -4.76
CA ALA A 37 5.39 -9.34 -4.26
C ALA A 37 6.63 -8.67 -3.65
N SER A 38 7.17 -9.32 -2.62
CA SER A 38 8.38 -8.91 -1.90
C SER A 38 9.58 -9.76 -2.31
N ALA A 39 10.77 -9.40 -1.81
CA ALA A 39 11.96 -10.24 -1.88
C ALA A 39 11.76 -11.61 -1.17
N PRO A 40 12.59 -12.63 -1.48
CA PRO A 40 12.62 -13.92 -0.79
C PRO A 40 12.62 -13.76 0.75
N PRO A 41 11.87 -14.61 1.49
CA PRO A 41 11.09 -15.76 1.01
C PRO A 41 9.64 -15.42 0.58
N LEU A 42 9.28 -14.14 0.52
CA LEU A 42 7.89 -13.68 0.35
C LEU A 42 7.57 -13.23 -1.09
N GLU A 43 8.05 -14.00 -2.06
CA GLU A 43 7.99 -13.72 -3.50
C GLU A 43 6.61 -13.97 -4.12
N GLN A 44 5.73 -14.65 -3.39
CA GLN A 44 4.35 -14.88 -3.81
C GLN A 44 3.57 -13.57 -3.79
N PHE A 45 2.86 -13.33 -4.89
CA PHE A 45 1.95 -12.22 -5.03
C PHE A 45 0.80 -12.28 -4.01
N SER A 46 0.54 -11.16 -3.36
CA SER A 46 -0.62 -10.91 -2.51
C SER A 46 -1.40 -9.73 -3.08
N GLU A 47 -2.71 -9.67 -2.87
CA GLU A 47 -3.48 -8.49 -3.25
C GLU A 47 -2.96 -7.24 -2.51
N GLY A 48 -2.87 -6.14 -3.25
CA GLY A 48 -2.39 -4.87 -2.73
C GLY A 48 -2.50 -3.76 -3.76
N VAL A 49 -2.12 -2.56 -3.36
CA VAL A 49 -2.10 -1.37 -4.22
C VAL A 49 -0.77 -0.65 -4.11
N ILE A 50 -0.37 0.07 -5.15
CA ILE A 50 0.70 1.09 -5.08
C ILE A 50 0.03 2.46 -5.02
N ILE A 51 0.35 3.24 -4.00
CA ILE A 51 -0.14 4.60 -3.80
C ILE A 51 0.96 5.56 -4.24
N HIS A 52 0.63 6.48 -5.14
CA HIS A 52 1.47 7.60 -5.55
C HIS A 52 0.94 8.84 -4.85
N PHE A 53 1.76 9.48 -4.03
CA PHE A 53 1.32 10.57 -3.16
C PHE A 53 2.35 11.69 -3.08
N ASP A 54 1.88 12.90 -2.81
CA ASP A 54 2.71 14.04 -2.49
C ASP A 54 2.93 14.11 -0.96
N PRO A 55 4.15 13.83 -0.47
CA PRO A 55 4.44 13.83 0.96
C PRO A 55 4.29 15.22 1.61
N GLN A 56 4.31 16.31 0.83
CA GLN A 56 4.06 17.66 1.33
C GLN A 56 2.58 17.92 1.62
N THR A 57 1.69 17.21 0.92
CA THR A 57 0.24 17.33 1.09
C THR A 57 -0.32 16.27 2.03
N ILE A 58 0.15 15.02 1.92
CA ILE A 58 -0.25 13.91 2.79
C ILE A 58 0.99 13.15 3.29
N PRO A 59 1.35 13.27 4.58
CA PRO A 59 2.50 12.56 5.13
C PRO A 59 2.33 11.04 5.06
N LEU A 60 3.43 10.30 4.88
CA LEU A 60 3.42 8.83 4.86
C LEU A 60 2.76 8.23 6.11
N GLN A 61 2.96 8.85 7.28
CA GLN A 61 2.31 8.45 8.53
C GLN A 61 0.79 8.35 8.41
N ILE A 62 0.15 9.33 7.77
CA ILE A 62 -1.31 9.35 7.62
C ILE A 62 -1.78 8.20 6.70
N LEU A 63 -1.03 7.92 5.62
CA LEU A 63 -1.35 6.79 4.75
C LEU A 63 -1.27 5.44 5.50
N ILE A 64 -0.25 5.27 6.34
CA ILE A 64 -0.07 4.06 7.15
C ILE A 64 -1.16 3.96 8.22
N GLU A 65 -1.49 5.05 8.91
CA GLU A 65 -2.57 5.08 9.89
C GLU A 65 -3.91 4.67 9.25
N ILE A 66 -4.28 5.28 8.13
CA ILE A 66 -5.49 4.92 7.36
C ILE A 66 -5.43 3.45 6.95
N HIS A 67 -4.28 2.95 6.49
CA HIS A 67 -4.13 1.54 6.15
C HIS A 67 -4.42 0.63 7.35
N LEU A 68 -3.86 0.92 8.53
CA LEU A 68 -4.05 0.10 9.73
C LEU A 68 -5.50 0.06 10.20
N HIS A 69 -6.27 1.14 10.01
CA HIS A 69 -7.68 1.22 10.41
C HIS A 69 -8.66 0.64 9.39
N THR A 70 -8.25 0.47 8.13
CA THR A 70 -9.13 0.03 7.03
C THR A 70 -9.14 -1.47 6.80
N HIS A 71 -8.29 -2.22 7.51
CA HIS A 71 -8.29 -3.69 7.50
C HIS A 71 -8.01 -4.27 8.90
N LYS A 72 -8.10 -5.60 9.04
CA LYS A 72 -7.86 -6.29 10.33
C LYS A 72 -6.37 -6.35 10.70
N SER A 73 -5.71 -5.21 10.89
CA SER A 73 -4.26 -5.08 11.11
C SER A 73 -3.69 -5.73 12.37
N THR A 74 -4.55 -6.17 13.30
CA THR A 74 -4.16 -6.86 14.56
C THR A 74 -4.54 -8.34 14.59
N SER A 75 -5.05 -8.91 13.49
CA SER A 75 -5.55 -10.29 13.46
C SER A 75 -4.82 -11.13 12.42
N ASN A 76 -4.29 -12.29 12.85
CA ASN A 76 -3.74 -13.30 11.95
C ASN A 76 -4.83 -14.32 11.58
N HIS A 77 -5.44 -14.16 10.40
CA HIS A 77 -6.53 -15.03 9.93
C HIS A 77 -6.12 -15.87 8.70
N SER A 78 -6.89 -16.90 8.37
CA SER A 78 -6.59 -17.86 7.29
C SER A 78 -6.31 -17.24 5.92
N PHE A 79 -6.91 -16.09 5.59
CA PHE A 79 -6.70 -15.41 4.30
C PHE A 79 -5.40 -14.59 4.19
N ARG A 80 -4.46 -14.66 5.14
CA ARG A 80 -3.24 -13.83 5.13
C ARG A 80 -2.23 -14.17 4.02
N SER A 81 -2.37 -15.32 3.36
CA SER A 81 -1.63 -15.61 2.13
C SER A 81 -2.08 -14.72 0.96
N LYS A 82 -3.40 -14.50 0.84
CA LYS A 82 -4.03 -13.68 -0.21
C LYS A 82 -4.10 -12.19 0.15
N TYR A 83 -4.39 -11.89 1.41
CA TYR A 83 -4.55 -10.55 1.98
C TYR A 83 -3.50 -10.30 3.05
N ARG A 84 -2.22 -10.39 2.65
CA ARG A 84 -1.09 -10.16 3.55
C ARG A 84 -1.15 -8.73 4.07
N SER A 85 -1.25 -8.56 5.39
CA SER A 85 -1.11 -7.24 6.02
C SER A 85 0.35 -6.81 5.90
N ALA A 86 0.62 -5.86 5.02
CA ALA A 86 1.99 -5.44 4.72
C ALA A 86 2.06 -4.02 4.18
N VAL A 87 3.16 -3.35 4.50
CA VAL A 87 3.63 -2.12 3.89
C VAL A 87 4.91 -2.44 3.13
N TYR A 88 4.94 -2.16 1.82
CA TYR A 88 6.02 -2.46 0.91
C TYR A 88 6.79 -1.18 0.58
N CYS A 89 8.05 -1.15 1.00
CA CYS A 89 8.92 0.03 0.93
C CYS A 89 9.77 0.00 -0.34
N PHE A 90 9.90 1.14 -1.01
CA PHE A 90 10.68 1.31 -2.24
C PHE A 90 12.15 1.68 -1.97
N SER A 91 12.52 2.00 -0.74
CA SER A 91 13.89 2.28 -0.32
C SER A 91 14.13 1.85 1.14
N GLU A 92 15.40 1.70 1.51
CA GLU A 92 15.79 1.43 2.91
C GLU A 92 15.53 2.62 3.83
N GLU A 93 15.53 3.85 3.32
CA GLU A 93 15.16 5.04 4.07
C GLU A 93 13.66 5.02 4.42
N GLN A 94 12.81 4.79 3.41
CA GLN A 94 11.37 4.66 3.60
C GLN A 94 11.04 3.51 4.57
N LYS A 95 11.79 2.41 4.52
CA LYS A 95 11.65 1.31 5.47
C LYS A 95 11.92 1.72 6.92
N ARG A 96 12.96 2.53 7.17
CA ARG A 96 13.25 3.05 8.52
C ARG A 96 12.16 4.00 9.00
N GLU A 97 11.64 4.82 8.11
CA GLU A 97 10.51 5.71 8.39
C GLU A 97 9.25 4.91 8.77
N VAL A 98 8.89 3.91 7.96
CA VAL A 98 7.75 3.00 8.22
C VAL A 98 7.91 2.26 9.54
N GLN A 99 9.13 1.81 9.87
CA GLN A 99 9.43 1.19 11.17
C GLN A 99 9.13 2.13 12.33
N HIS A 100 9.54 3.39 12.21
CA HIS A 100 9.28 4.40 13.24
C HIS A 100 7.77 4.66 13.38
N ILE A 101 7.08 4.86 12.25
CA ILE A 101 5.64 5.12 12.20
C ILE A 101 4.86 3.97 12.84
N LEU A 102 5.12 2.72 12.45
CA LEU A 102 4.41 1.57 13.02
C LEU A 102 4.67 1.41 14.52
N ALA A 103 5.89 1.69 14.99
CA ALA A 103 6.20 1.67 16.42
C ALA A 103 5.46 2.75 17.21
N GLN A 104 5.23 3.92 16.60
CA GLN A 104 4.42 4.98 17.21
C GLN A 104 2.94 4.59 17.23
N LEU A 105 2.38 4.20 16.08
CA LEU A 105 0.97 3.85 15.92
C LEU A 105 0.58 2.61 16.72
N GLN A 106 1.49 1.66 16.96
CA GLN A 106 1.23 0.49 17.82
C GLN A 106 0.66 0.87 19.20
N LYS A 107 1.01 2.05 19.73
CA LYS A 107 0.50 2.52 21.05
C LYS A 107 -1.00 2.80 21.05
N GLU A 108 -1.59 2.99 19.87
CA GLU A 108 -3.02 3.26 19.69
C GLU A 108 -3.85 1.97 19.58
N PHE A 109 -3.17 0.83 19.34
CA PHE A 109 -3.80 -0.48 19.23
C PHE A 109 -3.60 -1.27 20.53
N LYS A 110 -4.69 -1.86 21.04
CA LYS A 110 -4.63 -2.76 22.21
C LYS A 110 -3.88 -4.05 21.90
N ASP A 111 -4.10 -4.58 20.70
CA ASP A 111 -3.50 -5.81 20.22
C ASP A 111 -2.25 -5.51 19.35
N PRO A 112 -1.26 -6.40 19.30
CA PRO A 112 -0.10 -6.24 18.44
C PRO A 112 -0.49 -6.14 16.95
N LEU A 113 0.11 -5.19 16.25
CA LEU A 113 0.01 -5.09 14.79
C LEU A 113 0.71 -6.29 14.16
N VAL A 114 0.02 -6.96 13.24
CA VAL A 114 0.56 -8.06 12.43
C VAL A 114 1.10 -7.58 11.08
N THR A 115 1.04 -6.28 10.82
CA THR A 115 1.46 -5.64 9.57
C THR A 115 2.97 -5.77 9.37
N GLN A 116 3.37 -6.38 8.26
CA GLN A 116 4.77 -6.60 7.93
C GLN A 116 5.36 -5.40 7.20
N ILE A 117 6.65 -5.15 7.42
CA ILE A 117 7.42 -4.15 6.66
C ILE A 117 8.30 -4.92 5.68
N LEU A 118 8.01 -4.80 4.39
CA LEU A 118 8.63 -5.61 3.34
C LEU A 118 9.29 -4.72 2.29
N PRO A 119 10.38 -5.16 1.64
CA PRO A 119 10.88 -4.48 0.45
C PRO A 119 9.90 -4.72 -0.71
N PHE A 120 9.60 -3.67 -1.46
CA PHE A 120 8.91 -3.80 -2.74
C PHE A 120 9.82 -4.46 -3.77
N GLN A 121 9.33 -5.48 -4.48
CA GLN A 121 10.10 -6.16 -5.53
C GLN A 121 9.38 -6.17 -6.88
N ARG A 122 8.11 -6.61 -6.92
CA ARG A 122 7.33 -6.72 -8.16
C ARG A 122 5.89 -6.32 -7.94
N PHE A 123 5.25 -5.88 -9.03
CA PHE A 123 3.84 -5.57 -9.09
C PHE A 123 3.22 -6.14 -10.36
N GLN A 124 2.01 -6.65 -10.24
CA GLN A 124 1.18 -7.09 -11.37
C GLN A 124 -0.17 -6.39 -11.28
N ALA A 125 -0.52 -5.60 -12.29
CA ALA A 125 -1.80 -4.88 -12.32
C ALA A 125 -2.99 -5.86 -12.40
N SER A 126 -4.12 -5.50 -11.78
CA SER A 126 -5.39 -6.19 -11.98
C SER A 126 -5.92 -5.98 -13.40
N ARG A 127 -6.80 -6.85 -13.88
CA ARG A 127 -7.44 -6.70 -15.20
C ARG A 127 -8.25 -5.41 -15.27
N GLU A 128 -8.90 -5.04 -14.17
CA GLU A 128 -9.69 -3.83 -14.01
C GLU A 128 -8.81 -2.59 -14.09
N SER A 129 -7.67 -2.58 -13.39
CA SER A 129 -6.66 -1.52 -13.46
C SER A 129 -6.15 -1.31 -14.90
N LEU A 130 -5.93 -2.40 -15.63
CA LEU A 130 -5.56 -2.34 -17.05
C LEU A 130 -6.70 -1.78 -17.92
N HIS A 131 -7.93 -2.27 -17.76
CA HIS A 131 -9.08 -1.76 -18.50
C HIS A 131 -9.35 -0.27 -18.21
N ASP A 132 -9.19 0.18 -16.96
CA ASP A 132 -9.31 1.59 -16.58
C ASP A 132 -8.20 2.43 -17.21
N TYR A 133 -6.96 1.95 -17.22
CA TYR A 133 -5.86 2.61 -17.90
C TYR A 133 -6.14 2.81 -19.39
N TYR A 134 -6.59 1.77 -20.09
CA TYR A 134 -6.92 1.85 -21.53
C TYR A 134 -8.14 2.74 -21.80
N ARG A 135 -9.18 2.69 -20.96
CA ARG A 135 -10.35 3.59 -21.11
C ARG A 135 -10.02 5.05 -20.89
N ARG A 136 -9.14 5.36 -19.93
CA ARG A 136 -8.73 6.74 -19.61
C ARG A 136 -7.65 7.27 -20.55
N ASN A 137 -6.95 6.40 -21.29
CA ASN A 137 -5.92 6.77 -22.27
C ASN A 137 -6.17 6.12 -23.65
N PRO A 138 -7.31 6.39 -24.30
CA PRO A 138 -7.68 5.72 -25.56
C PRO A 138 -6.78 6.09 -26.75
N GLU A 139 -5.98 7.16 -26.65
CA GLU A 139 -5.13 7.68 -27.75
C GLU A 139 -3.64 7.30 -27.64
N LYS A 140 -3.25 6.44 -26.69
CA LYS A 140 -1.89 5.87 -26.70
C LYS A 140 -1.84 4.68 -27.68
N PRO A 141 -0.87 4.65 -28.60
CA PRO A 141 -0.80 3.66 -29.68
C PRO A 141 -0.58 2.23 -29.17
#